data_AF-A0A660PVB4-F1
#
_entry.id   AF-A0A660PVB4-F1
#
_cell.length_a   1.000
_cell.length_b   1.000
_cell.length_c   1.000
_cell.angle_alpha   90.00
_cell.angle_beta   90.00
_cell.angle_gamma   90.00
#
_symmetry.space_group_name_H-M   'P 1'
#
loop_
_entity.id
_entity.type
_entity.pdbx_description
1 polymer ?
#
loop_
_entity_poly.entity_id
_entity_poly.type
_entity_poly.pdbx_seq_one_letter_code
_entity_poly.pdbx_strand_id
1 'polypeptide(L)'
;MRLYEYEGKELFAKFNIPIPEGRLAASSREVEAIATEWNKPIVLKSQVLTGGRGKAGGVKVVENTYDAKAVAEKLFEMKIKGFPVEK
;
A
#
# COMPACT_ATOMS: atom_id res chain seq x y z
N MET A 1 -11.34 4.23 18.25
CA MET A 1 -10.57 3.19 17.52
C MET A 1 -10.26 3.70 16.11
N ARG A 2 -9.08 3.42 15.56
CA ARG A 2 -8.73 3.74 14.16
C ARG A 2 -8.41 2.43 13.44
N LEU A 3 -8.76 2.35 12.15
CA LEU A 3 -8.43 1.24 11.27
C LEU A 3 -7.44 1.71 10.21
N TYR A 4 -6.60 0.78 9.73
CA TYR A 4 -5.86 0.96 8.49
C TYR A 4 -6.79 0.89 7.27
N GLU A 5 -6.33 1.35 6.10
CA GLU A 5 -7.15 1.31 4.88
C GLU A 5 -7.50 -0.13 4.49
N TYR A 6 -6.56 -1.08 4.61
CA TYR A 6 -6.82 -2.48 4.27
C TYR A 6 -7.85 -3.13 5.20
N GLU A 7 -7.81 -2.86 6.51
CA GLU A 7 -8.79 -3.39 7.48
C GLU A 7 -10.20 -2.86 7.20
N GLY A 8 -10.31 -1.57 6.88
CA GLY A 8 -11.58 -0.98 6.46
C GLY A 8 -12.12 -1.60 5.17
N LYS A 9 -11.24 -1.89 4.21
CA LYS A 9 -11.61 -2.59 2.96
C LYS A 9 -12.04 -4.03 3.22
N GLU A 10 -11.35 -4.78 4.05
CA GLU A 10 -11.75 -6.13 4.45
C GLU A 10 -13.11 -6.14 5.13
N LEU A 11 -13.40 -5.13 5.97
CA LEU A 11 -14.72 -4.97 6.57
C LEU A 11 -15.79 -4.70 5.50
N PHE A 12 -15.54 -3.79 4.55
CA PHE A 12 -16.46 -3.51 3.44
C PHE A 12 -16.74 -4.76 2.60
N ALA A 13 -15.70 -5.54 2.28
CA ALA A 13 -15.85 -6.78 1.52
C ALA A 13 -16.75 -7.80 2.23
N LYS A 14 -16.65 -7.93 3.57
CA LYS A 14 -17.54 -8.82 4.36
C LYS A 14 -19.02 -8.46 4.24
N PHE A 15 -19.33 -7.20 3.93
CA PHE A 15 -20.70 -6.71 3.73
C PHE A 15 -21.04 -6.55 2.24
N ASN A 16 -20.28 -7.16 1.33
CA ASN A 16 -20.47 -7.09 -0.13
C ASN A 16 -20.46 -5.65 -0.69
N ILE A 17 -19.80 -4.72 0.00
CA ILE A 17 -19.56 -3.38 -0.53
C ILE A 17 -18.37 -3.47 -1.50
N PRO A 18 -18.52 -3.06 -2.77
CA PRO A 18 -17.45 -3.19 -3.75
C PRO A 18 -16.24 -2.32 -3.39
N ILE A 19 -15.05 -2.89 -3.48
CA ILE A 19 -13.78 -2.23 -3.23
C ILE A 19 -12.81 -2.49 -4.39
N PRO A 20 -11.85 -1.60 -4.67
CA PRO A 20 -10.75 -1.93 -5.56
C PRO A 20 -9.95 -3.12 -5.04
N GLU A 21 -9.54 -4.01 -5.95
CA GLU A 21 -8.62 -5.10 -5.64
C GLU A 21 -7.36 -4.58 -4.95
N GLY A 22 -6.95 -5.25 -3.87
CA GLY A 22 -5.86 -4.82 -3.01
C GLY A 22 -5.30 -6.01 -2.24
N ARG A 23 -3.98 -6.03 -2.01
CA ARG A 23 -3.33 -6.98 -1.11
C ARG A 23 -2.40 -6.22 -0.15
N LEU A 24 -2.40 -6.62 1.11
CA LEU A 24 -1.44 -6.11 2.10
C LEU A 24 -0.05 -6.68 1.78
N ALA A 25 0.99 -5.86 1.97
CA ALA A 25 2.38 -6.29 1.87
C ALA A 25 3.16 -5.70 3.05
N ALA A 26 3.92 -6.53 3.76
CA ALA A 26 4.75 -6.11 4.89
C ALA A 26 6.24 -6.02 4.53
N SER A 27 6.60 -6.22 3.26
CA SER A 27 7.98 -6.11 2.78
C SER A 27 8.05 -5.73 1.30
N SER A 28 9.19 -5.18 0.85
CA SER A 28 9.42 -4.86 -0.56
C SER A 28 9.39 -6.10 -1.45
N ARG A 29 9.79 -7.26 -0.91
CA ARG A 29 9.72 -8.56 -1.58
C ARG A 29 8.27 -9.03 -1.80
N GLU A 30 7.39 -8.84 -0.82
CA GLU A 30 5.97 -9.13 -1.00
C GLU A 30 5.35 -8.21 -2.06
N VAL A 31 5.72 -6.92 -2.07
CA VAL A 31 5.28 -5.99 -3.11
C VAL A 31 5.73 -6.46 -4.50
N GLU A 32 6.99 -6.86 -4.67
CA GLU A 32 7.52 -7.40 -5.93
C GLU A 32 6.75 -8.64 -6.40
N ALA A 33 6.48 -9.57 -5.49
CA ALA A 33 5.72 -10.78 -5.79
C ALA A 33 4.29 -10.46 -6.26
N ILE A 34 3.60 -9.56 -5.56
CA ILE A 34 2.24 -9.11 -5.91
C ILE A 34 2.24 -8.38 -7.27
N ALA A 35 3.18 -7.46 -7.47
CA ALA A 35 3.30 -6.73 -8.73
C ALA A 35 3.53 -7.70 -9.90
N THR A 36 4.40 -8.69 -9.71
CA THR A 36 4.72 -9.72 -10.70
C THR A 36 3.51 -10.60 -11.02
N GLU A 37 2.79 -11.05 -10.00
CA GLU A 37 1.57 -11.84 -10.16
C GLU A 37 0.49 -11.07 -10.93
N TRP A 38 0.32 -9.78 -10.62
CA TRP A 38 -0.73 -8.97 -11.21
C TRP A 38 -0.39 -8.46 -12.62
N ASN A 39 0.90 -8.28 -12.92
CA ASN A 39 1.43 -7.86 -14.21
C ASN A 39 0.66 -6.68 -14.86
N LYS A 40 0.33 -5.68 -14.04
CA LYS A 40 -0.42 -4.47 -14.42
C LYS A 40 0.03 -3.29 -13.58
N PRO A 41 -0.24 -2.03 -13.98
CA PRO A 41 0.03 -0.87 -13.14
C PRO A 41 -0.65 -1.00 -11.77
N ILE A 42 0.08 -0.69 -10.71
CA ILE A 42 -0.38 -0.76 -9.32
C ILE A 42 -0.21 0.58 -8.60
N VAL A 43 -0.94 0.73 -7.49
CA VAL A 43 -0.76 1.87 -6.58
C VAL A 43 -0.31 1.36 -5.22
N LEU A 44 0.91 1.69 -4.85
CA LEU A 44 1.45 1.45 -3.51
C LEU A 44 0.93 2.55 -2.58
N LYS A 45 0.33 2.14 -1.45
CA LYS A 45 -0.25 3.04 -0.45
C LYS A 45 0.22 2.64 0.93
N SER A 46 1.07 3.45 1.55
CA SER A 46 1.53 3.22 2.92
C SER A 46 0.34 3.13 3.88
N GLN A 47 0.35 2.12 4.74
CA GLN A 47 -0.67 1.88 5.75
C GLN A 47 -0.23 2.54 7.05
N VAL A 48 -0.76 3.75 7.31
CA VAL A 48 -0.51 4.52 8.53
C VAL A 48 -1.83 5.09 9.07
N LEU A 49 -1.93 5.26 10.39
CA LEU A 49 -3.14 5.77 11.07
C LEU A 49 -3.23 7.31 11.04
N THR A 50 -2.89 7.89 9.89
CA THR A 50 -2.94 9.34 9.63
C THR A 50 -3.26 9.65 8.16
N GLY A 51 -3.95 10.76 7.92
CA GLY A 51 -4.24 11.26 6.57
C GLY A 51 -3.09 12.07 5.96
N GLY A 52 -3.19 12.39 4.67
CA GLY A 52 -2.20 13.19 3.94
C GLY A 52 -1.05 12.41 3.31
N ARG A 53 -1.18 11.07 3.22
CA ARG A 53 -0.19 10.15 2.63
C ARG A 53 0.25 10.58 1.23
N GLY A 54 -0.68 10.97 0.36
CA GLY A 54 -0.35 11.43 -1.00
C GLY A 54 0.56 12.65 -1.02
N LYS A 55 0.26 13.68 -0.22
CA LYS A 55 1.11 14.88 -0.09
C LYS A 55 2.46 14.57 0.54
N ALA A 56 2.52 13.58 1.44
CA ALA A 56 3.74 13.13 2.09
C ALA A 56 4.57 12.14 1.25
N GLY A 57 4.13 11.78 0.04
CA GLY A 57 4.82 10.83 -0.83
C GLY A 57 4.56 9.35 -0.53
N GLY A 58 3.71 9.01 0.44
CA GLY A 58 3.33 7.65 0.81
C GLY A 58 2.29 6.99 -0.10
N VAL A 59 2.03 7.57 -1.27
CA VAL A 59 1.18 6.99 -2.32
C VAL A 59 1.93 7.10 -3.64
N LYS A 60 2.20 5.98 -4.29
CA LYS A 60 2.98 5.91 -5.52
C LYS A 60 2.30 5.02 -6.54
N VAL A 61 2.20 5.51 -7.77
CA VAL A 61 1.81 4.70 -8.93
C VAL A 61 3.08 4.05 -9.46
N VAL A 62 2.98 2.76 -9.78
CA VAL A 62 4.08 1.98 -10.36
C VAL A 62 3.54 1.29 -11.60
N GLU A 63 4.19 1.50 -12.74
CA GLU A 63 3.72 1.02 -14.04
C GLU A 63 4.30 -0.36 -14.41
N ASN A 64 5.42 -0.75 -13.81
CA ASN A 64 6.09 -2.03 -14.08
C ASN A 64 6.55 -2.72 -12.78
N THR A 65 6.84 -4.01 -12.88
CA THR A 65 7.14 -4.88 -11.73
C THR A 65 8.52 -4.59 -11.12
N TYR A 66 9.51 -4.26 -11.95
CA TYR A 66 10.88 -3.97 -11.52
C TYR A 66 10.94 -2.74 -10.61
N ASP A 67 10.20 -1.68 -10.95
CA ASP A 67 10.14 -0.46 -10.15
C ASP A 67 9.41 -0.66 -8.82
N ALA A 68 8.52 -1.65 -8.73
CA ALA A 68 7.67 -1.86 -7.55
C ALA A 68 8.48 -2.11 -6.28
N LYS A 69 9.53 -2.93 -6.37
CA LYS A 69 10.41 -3.24 -5.25
C LYS A 69 11.17 -2.01 -4.77
N ALA A 70 11.84 -1.30 -5.69
CA ALA A 70 12.66 -0.14 -5.37
C ALA A 70 11.80 1.02 -4.81
N VAL A 71 10.57 1.19 -5.31
CA VAL A 71 9.61 2.15 -4.75
C VAL A 71 9.17 1.71 -3.36
N ALA A 72 8.90 0.41 -3.14
CA ALA A 72 8.51 -0.11 -1.84
C ALA A 72 9.62 0.07 -0.78
N GLU A 73 10.88 -0.22 -1.11
CA GLU A 73 12.03 0.00 -0.21
C GLU A 73 12.07 1.44 0.30
N LYS A 74 11.94 2.41 -0.62
CA LYS A 74 11.85 3.83 -0.25
C LYS A 74 10.66 4.14 0.64
N LEU A 75 9.50 3.51 0.40
CA LEU A 75 8.32 3.72 1.22
C LEU A 75 8.51 3.19 2.65
N PHE A 76 9.12 2.02 2.82
CA PHE A 76 9.36 1.41 4.14
C PHE A 76 10.38 2.20 5.00
N GLU A 77 11.26 3.00 4.38
CA GLU A 77 12.16 3.90 5.09
C GLU A 77 11.48 5.19 5.60
N MET A 78 10.25 5.47 5.15
CA MET A 78 9.57 6.72 5.46
C MET A 78 8.88 6.74 6.83
N LYS A 79 8.73 7.95 7.35
CA LYS A 79 7.75 8.28 8.39
C LYS A 79 6.75 9.30 7.85
N ILE A 80 5.46 8.98 7.90
CA ILE A 80 4.39 9.87 7.46
C ILE A 80 3.81 10.55 8.70
N LYS A 81 4.15 11.83 8.90
CA LYS A 81 3.74 12.61 10.09
C LYS A 81 4.08 11.90 11.41
N GLY A 82 5.28 11.31 11.48
CA GLY A 82 5.77 10.58 12.65
C GLY A 82 5.36 9.10 12.72
N PHE A 83 4.44 8.64 11.87
CA PHE A 83 4.06 7.22 11.79
C PHE A 83 5.02 6.45 10.87
N PRO A 84 5.69 5.39 11.34
CA PRO A 84 6.52 4.56 10.47
C PRO A 84 5.67 3.83 9.44
N VAL A 85 6.22 3.63 8.25
CA VAL A 85 5.61 2.78 7.22
C VAL A 85 6.11 1.37 7.42
N GLU A 86 5.27 0.52 8.01
CA GLU A 86 5.58 -0.91 8.27
C GLU A 86 4.81 -1.85 7.34
N LYS A 87 3.85 -1.29 6.59
CA LYS A 87 2.94 -1.97 5.67
C LYS A 87 2.28 -0.97 4.71
#